data_AF-A0A913YKG7-F1
#
_entry.id   AF-A0A913YKG7-F1
#
_cell.length_a   1.000
_cell.length_b   1.000
_cell.length_c   1.000
_cell.angle_alpha   90.00
_cell.angle_beta   90.00
_cell.angle_gamma   90.00
#
_symmetry.space_group_name_H-M   'P 1'
#
loop_
_entity.id
_entity.type
_entity.pdbx_description
1 polymer ?
#
loop_
_entity_poly.entity_id
_entity_poly.type
_entity_poly.pdbx_seq_one_letter_code
_entity_poly.pdbx_strand_id
1 'polypeptide(L)'
;MNKTESGIHKCNFLTFNINKINQVRNTYIAAACLHSLIILPTVSLNILLIASLLRSSELRKPSTKFIFSLAVSDLLLGLILETTLVAKKIAEVGNDFTTYCGTGMVTYIAGSYVTLVSLCTLTAIAIDRFLIVHKGNRYSTLMSNMRVKCVILTIWILVFVIVSGQLYTPRWLYFMIAAPLYMTCIVLSSICYIKSFWTLRQQRLQNENLTEGVTGQHVASAWRYRKSMFTMLYVFVFFNLCSVPFLCTTVAASILGETAAIWGAESIATVINNMNSLINPIVLFWRMKNIRKACWASCFNGTRKNYEANQPC
;
A
#
# COMPACT_ATOMS: atom_id res chain seq x y z
N MET A 1 22.37 -31.33 -10.36
CA MET A 1 21.77 -31.15 -9.02
C MET A 1 22.67 -31.84 -8.00
N ASN A 2 23.49 -31.10 -7.26
CA ASN A 2 24.30 -31.68 -6.19
C ASN A 2 23.49 -31.71 -4.89
N LYS A 3 23.11 -32.91 -4.45
CA LYS A 3 22.57 -33.17 -3.11
C LYS A 3 23.76 -33.03 -2.13
N THR A 4 23.96 -31.84 -1.56
CA THR A 4 24.88 -31.70 -0.42
C THR A 4 24.18 -32.28 0.81
N GLU A 5 24.88 -33.15 1.55
CA GLU A 5 24.44 -33.89 2.76
C GLU A 5 23.88 -33.03 3.92
N SER A 6 23.72 -31.72 3.73
CA SER A 6 23.37 -30.74 4.77
C SER A 6 21.90 -30.30 4.79
N GLY A 7 21.03 -30.80 3.90
CA GLY A 7 19.60 -30.38 3.85
C GLY A 7 19.40 -28.90 3.46
N ILE A 8 20.37 -28.33 2.74
CA ILE A 8 20.38 -26.95 2.26
C ILE A 8 20.29 -26.96 0.73
N HIS A 9 19.32 -26.23 0.19
CA HIS A 9 19.15 -26.03 -1.25
C HIS A 9 19.15 -24.53 -1.55
N LYS A 10 19.68 -24.13 -2.72
CA LYS A 10 19.74 -22.73 -3.15
C LYS A 10 19.07 -22.56 -4.51
N CYS A 11 18.31 -21.48 -4.68
CA CYS A 11 17.71 -21.07 -5.94
C CYS A 11 17.92 -19.57 -6.10
N ASN A 12 18.74 -19.16 -7.08
CA ASN A 12 19.24 -17.79 -7.21
C ASN A 12 19.85 -17.29 -5.89
N PHE A 13 19.30 -16.21 -5.33
CA PHE A 13 19.70 -15.65 -4.03
C PHE A 13 18.88 -16.19 -2.84
N LEU A 14 17.91 -17.08 -3.07
CA LEU A 14 17.08 -17.68 -2.03
C LEU A 14 17.75 -18.94 -1.45
N THR A 15 17.70 -19.07 -0.13
CA THR A 15 18.24 -20.21 0.60
C THR A 15 17.11 -20.99 1.26
N PHE A 16 17.01 -22.27 0.93
CA PHE A 16 16.11 -23.23 1.54
C PHE A 16 16.90 -24.09 2.52
N ASN A 17 16.60 -23.98 3.81
CA ASN A 17 17.31 -24.72 4.86
C ASN A 17 16.31 -25.46 5.74
N ILE A 18 16.25 -26.78 5.59
CA ILE A 18 15.27 -27.64 6.26
C ILE A 18 15.39 -27.53 7.78
N ASN A 19 16.61 -27.49 8.32
CA ASN A 19 16.85 -27.43 9.76
C ASN A 19 16.31 -26.12 10.37
N LYS A 20 16.58 -24.97 9.73
CA LYS A 20 16.05 -23.69 10.19
C LYS A 20 14.53 -23.62 10.07
N ILE A 21 13.98 -24.11 8.96
CA ILE A 21 12.53 -24.14 8.74
C ILE A 21 11.84 -24.97 9.83
N ASN A 22 12.39 -26.14 10.16
CA ASN A 22 11.84 -27.00 11.21
C ASN A 22 11.84 -26.33 12.60
N GLN A 23 12.85 -25.52 12.92
CA GLN A 23 12.89 -24.77 14.19
C GLN A 23 11.76 -23.73 14.32
N VAL A 24 11.30 -23.14 13.22
CA VAL A 24 10.23 -22.13 13.20
C VAL A 24 8.97 -22.60 12.48
N ARG A 25 8.77 -23.91 12.36
CA ARG A 25 7.68 -24.53 11.58
C ARG A 25 6.30 -24.03 11.99
N ASN A 26 6.04 -23.96 13.30
CA ASN A 26 4.77 -23.45 13.83
C ASN A 26 4.53 -21.99 13.44
N THR A 27 5.58 -21.16 13.44
CA THR A 27 5.51 -19.77 13.00
C THR A 27 5.18 -19.65 11.52
N TYR A 28 5.72 -20.55 10.68
CA TYR A 28 5.43 -20.57 9.25
C TYR A 28 3.99 -21.00 8.96
N ILE A 29 3.50 -22.01 9.69
CA ILE A 29 2.09 -22.42 9.63
C ILE A 29 1.18 -21.25 10.06
N ALA A 30 1.49 -20.60 11.18
CA ALA A 30 0.74 -19.43 11.64
C ALA A 30 0.74 -18.30 10.60
N ALA A 31 1.89 -17.99 10.01
CA ALA A 31 1.99 -16.98 8.95
C ALA A 31 1.16 -17.35 7.71
N ALA A 32 1.18 -18.62 7.28
CA ALA A 32 0.37 -19.10 6.17
C ALA A 32 -1.14 -18.95 6.45
N CYS A 33 -1.58 -19.29 7.66
CA CYS A 33 -2.95 -19.10 8.10
C CYS A 33 -3.34 -17.62 8.10
N LEU A 34 -2.49 -16.75 8.66
CA LEU A 34 -2.74 -15.30 8.71
C LEU A 34 -2.84 -14.68 7.32
N HIS A 35 -1.90 -15.00 6.41
CA HIS A 35 -1.98 -14.58 5.00
C HIS A 35 -3.30 -15.06 4.37
N SER A 36 -3.65 -16.33 4.55
CA SER A 36 -4.90 -16.88 4.02
C SER A 36 -6.14 -16.13 4.51
N LEU A 37 -6.17 -15.74 5.79
CA LEU A 37 -7.28 -14.99 6.39
C LEU A 37 -7.41 -13.57 5.84
N ILE A 38 -6.30 -12.91 5.47
CA ILE A 38 -6.33 -11.52 4.97
C ILE A 38 -6.59 -11.40 3.48
N ILE A 39 -6.38 -12.47 2.68
CA ILE A 39 -6.58 -12.44 1.21
C ILE A 39 -7.98 -11.96 0.84
N LEU A 40 -9.02 -12.67 1.30
CA LEU A 40 -10.39 -12.40 0.88
C LEU A 40 -10.86 -10.99 1.28
N PRO A 41 -10.67 -10.52 2.52
CA PRO A 41 -10.97 -9.14 2.90
C PRO A 41 -10.21 -8.12 2.05
N THR A 42 -8.91 -8.31 1.82
CA THR A 42 -8.06 -7.38 1.08
C THR A 42 -8.53 -7.23 -0.36
N VAL A 43 -8.75 -8.35 -1.04
CA VAL A 43 -9.23 -8.38 -2.43
C VAL A 43 -10.62 -7.75 -2.53
N SER A 44 -11.54 -8.19 -1.68
CA SER A 44 -12.94 -7.72 -1.72
C SER A 44 -13.05 -6.22 -1.47
N LEU A 45 -12.37 -5.70 -0.45
CA LEU A 45 -12.43 -4.28 -0.10
C LEU A 45 -11.77 -3.39 -1.15
N ASN A 46 -10.66 -3.82 -1.75
CA ASN A 46 -10.02 -3.06 -2.81
C ASN A 46 -10.83 -3.09 -4.12
N ILE A 47 -11.48 -4.21 -4.48
CA ILE A 47 -12.43 -4.26 -5.60
C ILE A 47 -13.60 -3.31 -5.36
N LEU A 48 -14.20 -3.33 -4.16
CA LEU A 48 -15.29 -2.43 -3.80
C LEU A 48 -14.85 -0.96 -3.86
N LEU A 49 -13.64 -0.66 -3.41
CA LEU A 49 -13.07 0.68 -3.50
C LEU A 49 -12.92 1.10 -4.98
N ILE A 50 -12.27 0.29 -5.80
CA ILE A 50 -12.11 0.53 -7.25
C ILE A 50 -13.47 0.76 -7.92
N ALA A 51 -14.45 -0.12 -7.68
CA ALA A 51 -15.80 -0.01 -8.24
C ALA A 51 -16.48 1.30 -7.84
N SER A 52 -16.35 1.69 -6.57
CA SER A 52 -16.89 2.96 -6.05
C SER A 52 -16.29 4.18 -6.75
N LEU A 53 -14.97 4.15 -7.00
CA LEU A 53 -14.26 5.24 -7.66
C LEU A 53 -14.62 5.35 -9.15
N LEU A 54 -14.83 4.24 -9.85
CA LEU A 54 -15.16 4.22 -11.28
C LEU A 54 -16.61 4.65 -11.57
N ARG A 55 -17.55 4.18 -10.75
CA ARG A 55 -18.98 4.42 -10.96
C ARG A 55 -19.42 5.84 -10.60
N SER A 56 -18.72 6.53 -9.70
CA SER A 56 -19.11 7.87 -9.25
C SER A 56 -18.41 8.96 -10.06
N SER A 57 -19.18 9.73 -10.85
CA SER A 57 -18.69 10.94 -11.54
C SER A 57 -18.13 11.98 -10.57
N GLU A 58 -18.76 12.13 -9.40
CA GLU A 58 -18.35 13.04 -8.31
C GLU A 58 -16.94 12.76 -7.76
N LEU A 59 -16.45 11.54 -7.96
CA LEU A 59 -15.13 11.10 -7.50
C LEU A 59 -14.04 11.22 -8.59
N ARG A 60 -14.37 11.62 -9.83
CA ARG A 60 -13.42 11.74 -10.96
C ARG A 60 -12.49 12.97 -10.88
N LYS A 61 -11.86 13.16 -9.71
CA LYS A 61 -10.97 14.27 -9.38
C LYS A 61 -9.51 13.82 -9.40
N PRO A 62 -8.53 14.72 -9.61
CA PRO A 62 -7.11 14.39 -9.65
C PRO A 62 -6.66 13.59 -8.40
N SER A 63 -6.96 14.05 -7.18
CA SER A 63 -6.60 13.35 -5.94
C SER A 63 -7.11 11.91 -5.85
N THR A 64 -8.29 11.62 -6.41
CA THR A 64 -8.89 10.29 -6.32
C THR A 64 -8.16 9.26 -7.17
N LYS A 65 -7.45 9.70 -8.21
CA LYS A 65 -6.66 8.80 -9.05
C LYS A 65 -5.47 8.18 -8.33
N PHE A 66 -4.88 8.91 -7.38
CA PHE A 66 -3.88 8.32 -6.51
C PHE A 66 -4.48 7.25 -5.62
N ILE A 67 -5.69 7.46 -5.09
CA ILE A 67 -6.41 6.44 -4.30
C ILE A 67 -6.74 5.23 -5.17
N PHE A 68 -7.10 5.45 -6.44
CA PHE A 68 -7.31 4.37 -7.41
C PHE A 68 -6.01 3.58 -7.66
N SER A 69 -4.89 4.26 -7.88
CA SER A 69 -3.58 3.61 -8.03
C SER A 69 -3.22 2.76 -6.82
N LEU A 70 -3.44 3.30 -5.61
CA LEU A 70 -3.19 2.59 -4.35
C LEU A 70 -4.09 1.34 -4.22
N ALA A 71 -5.38 1.46 -4.58
CA ALA A 71 -6.30 0.33 -4.54
C ALA A 71 -5.93 -0.76 -5.57
N VAL A 72 -5.40 -0.39 -6.74
CA VAL A 72 -4.92 -1.35 -7.74
C VAL A 72 -3.66 -2.06 -7.24
N SER A 73 -2.69 -1.35 -6.65
CA SER A 73 -1.50 -2.00 -6.08
C SER A 73 -1.86 -2.94 -4.93
N ASP A 74 -2.78 -2.54 -4.05
CA ASP A 74 -3.27 -3.36 -2.94
C ASP A 74 -4.07 -4.59 -3.42
N LEU A 75 -4.83 -4.46 -4.51
CA LEU A 75 -5.52 -5.59 -5.15
C LEU A 75 -4.54 -6.60 -5.74
N LEU A 76 -3.50 -6.14 -6.45
CA LEU A 76 -2.46 -7.01 -6.99
C LEU A 76 -1.69 -7.73 -5.88
N LEU A 77 -1.46 -7.06 -4.75
CA LEU A 77 -0.90 -7.69 -3.55
C LEU A 77 -1.78 -8.84 -3.05
N GLY A 78 -3.08 -8.61 -2.88
CA GLY A 78 -4.00 -9.64 -2.40
C GLY A 78 -4.14 -10.83 -3.36
N LEU A 79 -4.14 -10.60 -4.68
CA LEU A 79 -4.33 -11.65 -5.68
C LEU A 79 -3.07 -12.44 -5.97
N ILE A 80 -1.91 -11.77 -6.06
CA ILE A 80 -0.66 -12.39 -6.54
C ILE A 80 0.30 -12.61 -5.37
N LEU A 81 0.61 -11.57 -4.60
CA LEU A 81 1.64 -11.67 -3.57
C LEU A 81 1.19 -12.56 -2.40
N GLU A 82 0.00 -12.33 -1.87
CA GLU A 82 -0.50 -13.08 -0.72
C GLU A 82 -0.73 -14.57 -1.05
N THR A 83 -1.31 -14.88 -2.20
CA THR A 83 -1.53 -16.27 -2.64
C THR A 83 -0.20 -17.00 -2.86
N THR A 84 0.78 -16.34 -3.47
CA THR A 84 2.13 -16.92 -3.65
C THR A 84 2.92 -17.01 -2.34
N LEU A 85 2.68 -16.12 -1.37
CA LEU A 85 3.24 -16.23 -0.02
C LEU A 85 2.68 -17.44 0.72
N VAL A 86 1.37 -17.70 0.64
CA VAL A 86 0.77 -18.91 1.21
C VAL A 86 1.37 -20.16 0.58
N ALA A 87 1.44 -20.20 -0.76
CA ALA A 87 2.04 -21.33 -1.48
C ALA A 87 3.52 -21.54 -1.10
N LYS A 88 4.30 -20.45 -0.97
CA LYS A 88 5.68 -20.49 -0.49
C LYS A 88 5.77 -21.08 0.91
N LYS A 89 4.93 -20.65 1.84
CA LYS A 89 4.94 -21.15 3.23
C LYS A 89 4.55 -22.61 3.32
N ILE A 90 3.58 -23.05 2.52
CA ILE A 90 3.21 -24.47 2.40
C ILE A 90 4.38 -25.28 1.85
N ALA A 91 5.07 -24.78 0.82
CA ALA A 91 6.24 -25.45 0.24
C ALA A 91 7.41 -25.55 1.22
N GLU A 92 7.65 -24.50 2.02
CA GLU A 92 8.64 -24.51 3.12
C GLU A 92 8.32 -25.61 4.14
N VAL A 93 7.07 -25.66 4.63
CA VAL A 93 6.64 -26.64 5.64
C VAL A 93 6.57 -28.07 5.08
N GLY A 94 6.27 -28.21 3.80
CA GLY A 94 6.13 -29.48 3.07
C GLY A 94 7.43 -30.03 2.47
N ASN A 95 8.56 -29.34 2.66
CA ASN A 95 9.85 -29.68 2.05
C ASN A 95 9.85 -29.73 0.52
N ASP A 96 9.00 -28.93 -0.14
CA ASP A 96 8.93 -28.81 -1.60
C ASP A 96 9.80 -27.66 -2.10
N PHE A 97 11.06 -27.98 -2.41
CA PHE A 97 12.03 -27.00 -2.90
C PHE A 97 11.65 -26.37 -4.25
N THR A 98 11.03 -27.13 -5.15
CA THR A 98 10.71 -26.65 -6.51
C THR A 98 9.64 -25.57 -6.45
N THR A 99 8.56 -25.83 -5.71
CA THR A 99 7.50 -24.83 -5.50
C THR A 99 8.00 -23.65 -4.70
N TYR A 100 8.84 -23.86 -3.68
CA TYR A 100 9.48 -22.78 -2.91
C TYR A 100 10.29 -21.84 -3.82
N CYS A 101 11.13 -22.38 -4.71
CA CYS A 101 11.96 -21.57 -5.60
C CYS A 101 11.11 -20.66 -6.50
N GLY A 102 10.08 -21.23 -7.16
CA GLY A 102 9.19 -20.45 -8.04
C GLY A 102 8.41 -19.36 -7.30
N THR A 103 7.70 -19.75 -6.24
CA THR A 103 6.90 -18.83 -5.42
C THR A 103 7.77 -17.81 -4.66
N GLY A 104 8.96 -18.21 -4.22
CA GLY A 104 9.93 -17.36 -3.54
C GLY A 104 10.41 -16.21 -4.42
N MET A 105 10.70 -16.49 -5.70
CA MET A 105 11.09 -15.44 -6.65
C MET A 105 9.96 -14.46 -6.91
N VAL A 106 8.73 -14.97 -7.12
CA VAL A 106 7.56 -14.11 -7.34
C VAL A 106 7.30 -13.22 -6.12
N THR A 107 7.31 -13.80 -4.92
CA THR A 107 7.05 -13.06 -3.68
C THR A 107 8.10 -11.98 -3.40
N TYR A 108 9.38 -12.26 -3.69
CA TYR A 108 10.46 -11.30 -3.50
C TYR A 108 10.31 -10.07 -4.40
N ILE A 109 10.08 -10.29 -5.70
CA ILE A 109 9.94 -9.22 -6.70
C ILE A 109 8.62 -8.46 -6.48
N ALA A 110 7.50 -9.19 -6.40
CA ALA A 110 6.18 -8.60 -6.27
C ALA A 110 6.01 -7.83 -4.95
N GLY A 111 6.58 -8.34 -3.85
CA GLY A 111 6.55 -7.66 -2.55
C GLY A 111 7.27 -6.32 -2.59
N SER A 112 8.50 -6.32 -3.11
CA SER A 112 9.29 -5.10 -3.25
C SER A 112 8.62 -4.08 -4.18
N TYR A 113 8.03 -4.56 -5.28
CA TYR A 113 7.29 -3.75 -6.24
C TYR A 113 6.08 -3.06 -5.61
N VAL A 114 5.20 -3.82 -4.95
CA VAL A 114 3.99 -3.23 -4.36
C VAL A 114 4.34 -2.27 -3.23
N THR A 115 5.26 -2.63 -2.33
CA THR A 115 5.66 -1.75 -1.23
C THR A 115 6.18 -0.41 -1.73
N LEU A 116 7.05 -0.42 -2.76
CA LEU A 116 7.63 0.82 -3.29
C LEU A 116 6.60 1.64 -4.10
N VAL A 117 5.73 1.01 -4.89
CA VAL A 117 4.62 1.70 -5.56
C VAL A 117 3.70 2.37 -4.54
N SER A 118 3.32 1.66 -3.47
CA SER A 118 2.46 2.18 -2.41
C SER A 118 3.11 3.37 -1.69
N LEU A 119 4.38 3.28 -1.33
CA LEU A 119 5.11 4.39 -0.70
C LEU A 119 5.17 5.63 -1.61
N CYS A 120 5.61 5.47 -2.87
CA CYS A 120 5.70 6.59 -3.81
C CYS A 120 4.32 7.20 -4.08
N THR A 121 3.27 6.38 -4.15
CA THR A 121 1.88 6.85 -4.28
C THR A 121 1.44 7.65 -3.06
N LEU A 122 1.77 7.20 -1.84
CA LEU A 122 1.47 7.94 -0.61
C LEU A 122 2.24 9.26 -0.53
N THR A 123 3.49 9.30 -1.00
CA THR A 123 4.25 10.55 -1.14
C THR A 123 3.59 11.50 -2.13
N ALA A 124 3.15 11.00 -3.29
CA ALA A 124 2.42 11.80 -4.25
C ALA A 124 1.09 12.34 -3.68
N ILE A 125 0.38 11.56 -2.87
CA ILE A 125 -0.80 12.01 -2.12
C ILE A 125 -0.44 13.12 -1.12
N ALA A 126 0.67 13.00 -0.39
CA ALA A 126 1.12 14.03 0.54
C ALA A 126 1.42 15.36 -0.18
N ILE A 127 2.09 15.29 -1.34
CA ILE A 127 2.37 16.44 -2.20
C ILE A 127 1.07 17.05 -2.74
N ASP A 128 0.13 16.22 -3.22
CA ASP A 128 -1.19 16.66 -3.70
C ASP A 128 -1.93 17.45 -2.61
N ARG A 129 -1.96 16.93 -1.37
CA ARG A 129 -2.58 17.62 -0.23
C ARG A 129 -1.88 18.94 0.08
N PHE A 130 -0.55 18.95 0.04
CA PHE A 130 0.22 20.18 0.20
C PHE A 130 -0.14 21.22 -0.87
N LEU A 131 -0.23 20.82 -2.15
CA LEU A 131 -0.57 21.72 -3.24
C LEU A 131 -1.99 22.28 -3.11
N ILE A 132 -2.97 21.46 -2.71
CA ILE A 132 -4.35 21.92 -2.47
C ILE A 132 -4.37 23.03 -1.42
N VAL A 133 -3.68 22.83 -0.29
CA VAL A 133 -3.66 23.78 0.82
C VAL A 133 -2.93 25.08 0.46
N HIS A 134 -1.78 24.99 -0.22
CA HIS A 134 -0.91 26.14 -0.46
C HIS A 134 -1.23 26.91 -1.75
N LYS A 135 -1.85 26.26 -2.73
CA LYS A 135 -2.18 26.88 -4.02
C LYS A 135 -3.67 27.20 -4.16
N GLY A 136 -4.53 26.64 -3.31
CA GLY A 136 -5.96 26.98 -3.24
C GLY A 136 -6.62 26.96 -4.62
N ASN A 137 -7.12 28.12 -5.06
CA ASN A 137 -7.80 28.27 -6.36
C ASN A 137 -6.92 27.95 -7.57
N ARG A 138 -5.59 28.06 -7.45
CA ARG A 138 -4.63 27.69 -8.52
C ARG A 138 -4.35 26.18 -8.58
N TYR A 139 -4.88 25.38 -7.64
CA TYR A 139 -4.69 23.93 -7.68
C TYR A 139 -5.29 23.31 -8.97
N SER A 140 -6.47 23.75 -9.39
CA SER A 140 -7.16 23.21 -10.58
C SER A 140 -6.37 23.42 -11.88
N THR A 141 -5.57 24.47 -11.97
CA THR A 141 -4.69 24.74 -13.13
C THR A 141 -3.36 24.01 -13.04
N LEU A 142 -2.88 23.72 -11.82
CA LEU A 142 -1.64 22.97 -11.57
C LEU A 142 -1.84 21.45 -11.74
N MET A 143 -2.90 20.91 -11.16
CA MET A 143 -3.18 19.47 -11.15
C MET A 143 -4.37 19.15 -12.02
N SER A 144 -4.07 18.68 -13.23
CA SER A 144 -5.07 18.15 -14.15
C SER A 144 -5.15 16.63 -14.04
N ASN A 145 -6.28 16.11 -14.52
CA ASN A 145 -6.54 14.69 -14.59
C ASN A 145 -5.49 13.92 -15.42
N MET A 146 -4.92 14.52 -16.47
CA MET A 146 -3.87 13.89 -17.26
C MET A 146 -2.53 13.93 -16.56
N ARG A 147 -2.14 15.06 -15.96
CA ARG A 147 -0.88 15.18 -15.21
C ARG A 147 -0.78 14.13 -14.09
N VAL A 148 -1.85 13.91 -13.33
CA VAL A 148 -1.86 12.87 -12.29
C VAL A 148 -1.72 11.46 -12.88
N LYS A 149 -2.35 11.16 -14.02
CA LYS A 149 -2.15 9.86 -14.71
C LYS A 149 -0.70 9.68 -15.14
N CYS A 150 -0.06 10.72 -15.68
CA CYS A 150 1.36 10.69 -16.04
C CYS A 150 2.23 10.44 -14.79
N VAL A 151 1.99 11.14 -13.68
CA VAL A 151 2.72 10.93 -12.42
C VAL A 151 2.57 9.48 -11.94
N ILE A 152 1.35 8.93 -11.94
CA ILE A 152 1.12 7.53 -11.57
C ILE A 152 1.89 6.60 -12.51
N LEU A 153 1.77 6.76 -13.82
CA LEU A 153 2.48 5.92 -14.78
C LEU A 153 4.00 5.97 -14.58
N THR A 154 4.55 7.17 -14.35
CA THR A 154 5.96 7.36 -14.04
C THR A 154 6.35 6.64 -12.75
N ILE A 155 5.55 6.69 -11.69
CA ILE A 155 5.80 5.95 -10.45
C ILE A 155 5.88 4.45 -10.74
N TRP A 156 4.89 3.88 -11.45
CA TRP A 156 4.86 2.45 -11.75
C TRP A 156 6.08 2.00 -12.58
N ILE A 157 6.44 2.77 -13.62
CA ILE A 157 7.59 2.46 -14.48
C ILE A 157 8.90 2.59 -13.69
N LEU A 158 9.11 3.68 -12.95
CA LEU A 158 10.35 3.88 -12.19
C LEU A 158 10.54 2.80 -11.12
N VAL A 159 9.47 2.44 -10.42
CA VAL A 159 9.50 1.36 -9.43
C VAL A 159 9.81 0.03 -10.09
N PHE A 160 9.22 -0.26 -11.26
CA PHE A 160 9.51 -1.48 -12.01
C PHE A 160 11.00 -1.56 -12.37
N VAL A 161 11.58 -0.47 -12.86
CA VAL A 161 13.02 -0.40 -13.19
C VAL A 161 13.88 -0.65 -11.96
N ILE A 162 13.60 0.02 -10.84
CA ILE A 162 14.35 -0.14 -9.59
C ILE A 162 14.28 -1.59 -9.09
N VAL A 163 13.09 -2.17 -9.05
CA VAL A 163 12.87 -3.53 -8.54
C VAL A 163 13.44 -4.58 -9.49
N SER A 164 13.42 -4.37 -10.80
CA SER A 164 14.05 -5.29 -11.76
C SER A 164 15.56 -5.45 -11.52
N GLY A 165 16.21 -4.44 -10.92
CA GLY A 165 17.61 -4.50 -10.51
C GLY A 165 17.91 -5.62 -9.52
N GLN A 166 16.91 -6.10 -8.75
CA GLN A 166 17.03 -7.25 -7.85
C GLN A 166 17.46 -8.55 -8.54
N LEU A 167 17.14 -8.70 -9.82
CA LEU A 167 17.50 -9.89 -10.59
C LEU A 167 18.99 -9.93 -10.94
N TYR A 168 19.63 -8.77 -10.97
CA TYR A 168 21.00 -8.60 -11.48
C TYR A 168 21.99 -8.15 -10.40
N THR A 169 21.51 -7.75 -9.23
CA THR A 169 22.34 -7.18 -8.15
C THR A 169 22.21 -8.00 -6.86
N PRO A 170 23.27 -8.08 -6.04
CA PRO A 170 23.18 -8.78 -4.76
C PRO A 170 22.23 -8.04 -3.79
N ARG A 171 21.56 -8.80 -2.91
CA ARG A 171 20.54 -8.31 -1.95
C ARG A 171 20.99 -7.04 -1.22
N TRP A 172 22.22 -7.01 -0.70
CA TRP A 172 22.75 -5.86 0.05
C TRP A 172 22.84 -4.58 -0.80
N LEU A 173 23.27 -4.68 -2.06
CA LEU A 173 23.40 -3.54 -2.96
C LEU A 173 22.02 -2.97 -3.32
N TYR A 174 21.04 -3.85 -3.59
CA TYR A 174 19.66 -3.43 -3.79
C TYR A 174 19.12 -2.63 -2.60
N PHE A 175 19.31 -3.13 -1.37
CA PHE A 175 18.85 -2.42 -0.16
C PHE A 175 19.57 -1.09 0.05
N MET A 176 20.86 -1.00 -0.28
CA MET A 176 21.61 0.27 -0.25
C MET A 176 21.03 1.32 -1.20
N ILE A 177 20.44 0.90 -2.33
CA ILE A 177 19.77 1.80 -3.28
C ILE A 177 18.33 2.11 -2.87
N ALA A 178 17.59 1.11 -2.39
CA ALA A 178 16.17 1.24 -2.03
C ALA A 178 15.96 2.02 -0.72
N ALA A 179 16.83 1.87 0.27
CA ALA A 179 16.68 2.51 1.58
C ALA A 179 16.72 4.06 1.52
N PRO A 180 17.67 4.70 0.81
CA PRO A 180 17.67 6.16 0.65
C PRO A 180 16.40 6.70 -0.02
N LEU A 181 15.87 5.99 -1.03
CA LEU A 181 14.61 6.35 -1.67
C LEU A 181 13.45 6.26 -0.68
N TYR A 182 13.38 5.16 0.07
CA TYR A 182 12.37 4.95 1.10
C TYR A 182 12.38 6.08 2.15
N MET A 183 13.57 6.42 2.65
CA MET A 183 13.76 7.51 3.61
C MET A 183 13.41 8.88 3.02
N THR A 184 13.78 9.14 1.78
CA THR A 184 13.45 10.40 1.09
C THR A 184 11.94 10.56 0.96
N CYS A 185 11.22 9.51 0.59
CA CYS A 185 9.76 9.49 0.52
C CYS A 185 9.12 9.80 1.89
N ILE A 186 9.62 9.21 2.97
CA ILE A 186 9.11 9.47 4.33
C ILE A 186 9.33 10.93 4.73
N VAL A 187 10.55 11.44 4.56
CA VAL A 187 10.92 12.80 4.94
C VAL A 187 10.10 13.81 4.14
N LEU A 188 10.01 13.63 2.81
CA LEU A 188 9.22 14.49 1.95
C LEU A 188 7.73 14.49 2.33
N SER A 189 7.15 13.30 2.54
CA SER A 189 5.74 13.17 2.95
C SER A 189 5.48 13.86 4.28
N SER A 190 6.39 13.69 5.25
CA SER A 190 6.31 14.32 6.57
C SER A 190 6.37 15.84 6.48
N ILE A 191 7.32 16.39 5.71
CA ILE A 191 7.41 17.83 5.45
C ILE A 191 6.12 18.37 4.81
N CYS A 192 5.59 17.67 3.80
CA CYS A 192 4.34 18.05 3.15
C CYS A 192 3.16 18.08 4.13
N TYR A 193 3.00 17.06 4.99
CA TYR A 193 1.92 17.03 5.98
C TYR A 193 2.09 18.09 7.06
N ILE A 194 3.30 18.27 7.59
CA ILE A 194 3.62 19.31 8.58
C ILE A 194 3.27 20.68 8.00
N LYS A 195 3.82 21.06 6.84
CA LYS A 195 3.52 22.35 6.22
C LYS A 195 2.03 22.53 5.92
N SER A 196 1.35 21.49 5.46
CA SER A 196 -0.11 21.53 5.22
C SER A 196 -0.89 21.82 6.49
N PHE A 197 -0.51 21.20 7.60
CA PHE A 197 -1.13 21.43 8.91
C PHE A 197 -0.87 22.84 9.43
N TRP A 198 0.37 23.32 9.34
CA TRP A 198 0.75 24.69 9.74
C TRP A 198 -0.06 25.74 8.98
N THR A 199 -0.13 25.62 7.65
CA THR A 199 -0.86 26.57 6.81
C THR A 199 -2.37 26.54 7.11
N LEU A 200 -2.97 25.37 7.31
CA LEU A 200 -4.38 25.28 7.71
C LEU A 200 -4.65 25.89 9.09
N ARG A 201 -3.70 25.77 10.03
CA ARG A 201 -3.82 26.41 11.35
C ARG A 201 -3.76 27.94 11.24
N GLN A 202 -2.85 28.47 10.43
CA GLN A 202 -2.73 29.91 10.20
C GLN A 202 -3.99 30.49 9.55
N GLN A 203 -4.52 29.82 8.52
CA GLN A 203 -5.78 30.22 7.88
C GLN A 203 -6.96 30.26 8.87
N ARG A 204 -7.01 29.30 9.82
CA ARG A 204 -8.03 29.29 10.86
C ARG A 204 -7.92 30.49 11.79
N LEU A 205 -6.71 30.77 12.29
CA LEU A 205 -6.46 31.90 13.19
C LEU A 205 -6.76 33.26 12.52
N GLN A 206 -6.42 33.41 11.24
CA GLN A 206 -6.76 34.61 10.47
C GLN A 206 -8.28 34.77 10.30
N ASN A 207 -9.00 33.67 10.01
CA ASN A 207 -10.44 33.72 9.82
C ASN A 207 -11.22 33.96 11.13
N GLU A 208 -10.71 33.49 12.29
CA GLU A 208 -11.30 33.76 13.61
C GLU A 208 -11.19 35.25 14.00
N ASN A 209 -10.17 35.97 13.52
CA ASN A 209 -10.00 37.40 13.76
C ASN A 209 -10.83 38.29 12.80
N LEU A 210 -11.30 37.74 11.67
CA LEU A 210 -12.07 38.45 10.63
C LEU A 210 -13.59 38.24 10.76
N THR A 211 -14.05 37.76 11.92
CA THR A 211 -15.44 37.29 12.10
C THR A 211 -16.45 38.41 12.33
N GLU A 212 -16.60 39.30 11.35
CA GLU A 212 -17.90 39.88 10.98
C GLU A 212 -18.12 39.64 9.48
N GLY A 213 -18.84 38.57 9.12
CA GLY A 213 -19.51 38.49 7.81
C GLY A 213 -19.04 37.47 6.77
N VAL A 214 -18.05 36.61 7.00
CA VAL A 214 -17.62 35.66 5.95
C VAL A 214 -18.38 34.31 6.00
N THR A 215 -19.24 34.15 4.99
CA THR A 215 -20.11 33.03 4.57
C THR A 215 -19.65 31.61 4.95
N GLY A 216 -20.57 30.81 5.53
CA GLY A 216 -20.35 29.42 5.96
C GLY A 216 -19.87 28.42 4.88
N GLN A 217 -19.93 28.80 3.59
CA GLN A 217 -19.40 28.01 2.47
C GLN A 217 -17.87 27.90 2.48
N HIS A 218 -17.14 28.98 2.80
CA HIS A 218 -15.67 28.97 2.89
C HIS A 218 -15.19 28.08 4.04
N VAL A 219 -15.83 28.20 5.21
CA VAL A 219 -15.54 27.39 6.40
C VAL A 219 -15.82 25.90 6.15
N ALA A 220 -16.94 25.56 5.50
CA ALA A 220 -17.29 24.19 5.15
C ALA A 220 -16.29 23.55 4.16
N SER A 221 -15.73 24.34 3.24
CA SER A 221 -14.72 23.86 2.28
C SER A 221 -13.38 23.55 2.98
N ALA A 222 -12.89 24.43 3.86
CA ALA A 222 -11.66 24.25 4.64
C ALA A 222 -11.74 23.02 5.57
N TRP A 223 -12.88 22.84 6.24
CA TRP A 223 -13.11 21.65 7.08
C TRP A 223 -13.06 20.34 6.29
N ARG A 224 -13.64 20.34 5.08
CA ARG A 224 -13.63 19.16 4.19
C ARG A 224 -12.21 18.80 3.75
N TYR A 225 -11.38 19.78 3.41
CA TYR A 225 -9.97 19.57 3.07
C TYR A 225 -9.18 19.02 4.25
N ARG A 226 -9.35 19.61 5.44
CA ARG A 226 -8.69 19.16 6.67
C ARG A 226 -9.04 17.71 7.00
N LYS A 227 -10.32 17.33 6.88
CA LYS A 227 -10.76 15.95 7.11
C LYS A 227 -10.14 14.96 6.11
N SER A 228 -10.11 15.31 4.83
CA SER A 228 -9.49 14.47 3.80
C SER A 228 -7.98 14.33 4.00
N MET A 229 -7.29 15.42 4.38
CA MET A 229 -5.86 15.42 4.70
C MET A 229 -5.53 14.48 5.87
N PHE A 230 -6.26 14.57 6.99
CA PHE A 230 -6.07 13.66 8.13
C PHE A 230 -6.31 12.20 7.77
N THR A 231 -7.26 11.94 6.89
CA THR A 231 -7.51 10.57 6.41
C THR A 231 -6.29 10.02 5.70
N MET A 232 -5.70 10.79 4.79
CA MET A 232 -4.49 10.37 4.06
C MET A 232 -3.26 10.31 4.97
N LEU A 233 -3.18 11.18 5.99
CA LEU A 233 -2.15 11.10 7.02
C LEU A 233 -2.26 9.78 7.80
N TYR A 234 -3.47 9.36 8.19
CA TYR A 234 -3.66 8.05 8.85
C TYR A 234 -3.20 6.91 7.95
N VAL A 235 -3.58 6.91 6.67
CA VAL A 235 -3.13 5.90 5.70
C VAL A 235 -1.60 5.87 5.63
N PHE A 236 -0.94 7.03 5.55
CA PHE A 236 0.52 7.13 5.55
C PHE A 236 1.16 6.63 6.86
N VAL A 237 0.61 6.99 8.02
CA VAL A 237 1.14 6.57 9.32
C VAL A 237 1.00 5.07 9.50
N PHE A 238 -0.17 4.48 9.18
CA PHE A 238 -0.38 3.04 9.25
C PHE A 238 0.54 2.27 8.31
N PHE A 239 0.74 2.76 7.07
CA PHE A 239 1.71 2.18 6.13
C PHE A 239 3.10 2.07 6.76
N ASN A 240 3.60 3.16 7.34
CA ASN A 240 4.93 3.17 7.94
C ASN A 240 4.99 2.30 9.19
N LEU A 241 3.97 2.35 10.05
CA LEU A 241 3.91 1.54 11.27
C LEU A 241 3.92 0.04 10.96
N CYS A 242 3.13 -0.40 9.96
CA CYS A 242 3.12 -1.78 9.49
C CYS A 242 4.46 -2.21 8.85
N SER A 243 5.20 -1.27 8.27
CA SER A 243 6.49 -1.56 7.62
C SER A 243 7.66 -1.69 8.61
N VAL A 244 7.58 -1.06 9.80
CA VAL A 244 8.67 -1.04 10.78
C VAL A 244 9.16 -2.45 11.17
N PRO A 245 8.31 -3.42 11.54
CA PRO A 245 8.78 -4.77 11.90
C PRO A 245 9.59 -5.44 10.76
N PHE A 246 9.18 -5.24 9.52
CA PHE A 246 9.86 -5.81 8.35
C PHE A 246 11.23 -5.18 8.13
N LEU A 247 11.33 -3.86 8.29
CA LEU A 247 12.61 -3.15 8.23
C LEU A 247 13.55 -3.59 9.37
N CYS A 248 13.03 -3.73 10.59
CA CYS A 248 13.82 -4.20 11.74
C CYS A 248 14.38 -5.61 11.52
N THR A 249 13.58 -6.54 10.98
CA THR A 249 14.05 -7.90 10.69
C THR A 249 15.09 -7.94 9.56
N THR A 250 14.95 -7.07 8.55
CA THR A 250 15.96 -6.91 7.49
C THR A 250 17.29 -6.39 8.05
N VAL A 251 17.25 -5.38 8.91
CA VAL A 251 18.45 -4.85 9.59
C VAL A 251 19.05 -5.91 10.51
N ALA A 252 18.25 -6.61 11.31
CA ALA A 252 18.71 -7.69 12.17
C ALA A 252 19.40 -8.80 11.38
N ALA A 253 18.86 -9.19 10.22
CA ALA A 253 19.49 -10.17 9.33
C ALA A 253 20.87 -9.72 8.83
N SER A 254 21.05 -8.41 8.59
CA SER A 254 22.33 -7.86 8.13
C SER A 254 23.41 -7.79 9.22
N ILE A 255 23.01 -7.63 10.49
CA ILE A 255 23.93 -7.47 11.63
C ILE A 255 24.22 -8.82 12.29
N LEU A 256 23.16 -9.59 12.57
CA LEU A 256 23.21 -10.84 13.34
C LEU A 256 23.30 -12.08 12.44
N GLY A 257 23.22 -11.90 11.12
CA GLY A 257 23.14 -12.98 10.15
C GLY A 257 21.76 -13.63 10.06
N GLU A 258 21.58 -14.54 9.11
CA GLU A 258 20.30 -15.20 8.87
C GLU A 258 20.05 -16.37 9.85
N THR A 259 19.63 -16.09 11.08
CA THR A 259 19.24 -17.13 12.05
C THR A 259 17.81 -17.64 11.83
N ALA A 260 17.47 -18.81 12.38
CA ALA A 260 16.09 -19.33 12.30
C ALA A 260 15.07 -18.39 12.95
N ALA A 261 15.42 -17.77 14.09
CA ALA A 261 14.58 -16.78 14.75
C ALA A 261 14.28 -15.56 13.87
N ILE A 262 15.28 -15.07 13.12
CA ILE A 262 15.11 -13.96 12.17
C ILE A 262 14.19 -14.37 11.02
N TRP A 263 14.32 -15.57 10.48
CA TRP A 263 13.41 -16.09 9.45
C TRP A 263 11.96 -16.21 9.95
N GLY A 264 11.78 -16.66 11.19
CA GLY A 264 10.47 -16.70 11.86
C GLY A 264 9.89 -15.29 12.03
N ALA A 265 10.69 -14.35 12.53
CA ALA A 265 10.28 -12.96 12.72
C ALA A 265 9.98 -12.25 11.40
N GLU A 266 10.79 -12.42 10.36
CA GLU A 266 10.57 -11.86 9.00
C GLU A 266 9.25 -12.37 8.42
N SER A 267 8.89 -13.64 8.68
CA SER A 267 7.63 -14.22 8.22
C SER A 267 6.42 -13.51 8.85
N ILE A 268 6.44 -13.27 10.16
CA ILE A 268 5.36 -12.53 10.85
C ILE A 268 5.37 -11.05 10.49
N ALA A 269 6.56 -10.45 10.38
CA ALA A 269 6.70 -9.06 9.97
C ALA A 269 6.14 -8.80 8.55
N THR A 270 6.28 -9.77 7.65
CA THR A 270 5.71 -9.71 6.29
C THR A 270 4.17 -9.69 6.34
N VAL A 271 3.55 -10.51 7.20
CA VAL A 271 2.09 -10.47 7.42
C VAL A 271 1.67 -9.06 7.87
N ILE A 272 2.35 -8.50 8.88
CA ILE A 272 2.03 -7.17 9.43
C ILE A 272 2.19 -6.08 8.37
N ASN A 273 3.26 -6.14 7.57
CA ASN A 273 3.51 -5.22 6.48
C ASN A 273 2.37 -5.25 5.45
N ASN A 274 1.92 -6.44 5.07
CA ASN A 274 0.90 -6.62 4.05
C ASN A 274 -0.52 -6.32 4.54
N MET A 275 -0.77 -6.39 5.85
CA MET A 275 -2.04 -5.92 6.45
C MET A 275 -2.33 -4.46 6.11
N ASN A 276 -1.33 -3.65 5.76
CA ASN A 276 -1.56 -2.28 5.33
C ASN A 276 -2.52 -2.19 4.13
N SER A 277 -2.41 -3.10 3.15
CA SER A 277 -3.29 -3.14 1.97
C SER A 277 -4.76 -3.44 2.31
N LEU A 278 -5.01 -4.07 3.46
CA LEU A 278 -6.35 -4.27 4.03
C LEU A 278 -6.85 -3.00 4.74
N ILE A 279 -5.98 -2.36 5.52
CA ILE A 279 -6.31 -1.18 6.35
C ILE A 279 -6.68 0.02 5.47
N ASN A 280 -6.03 0.18 4.32
CA ASN A 280 -6.23 1.31 3.41
C ASN A 280 -7.72 1.55 3.04
N PRO A 281 -8.45 0.60 2.41
CA PRO A 281 -9.89 0.75 2.18
C PRO A 281 -10.72 0.99 3.44
N ILE A 282 -10.40 0.34 4.56
CA ILE A 282 -11.15 0.47 5.81
C ILE A 282 -11.11 1.92 6.30
N VAL A 283 -9.91 2.52 6.35
CA VAL A 283 -9.71 3.92 6.72
C VAL A 283 -10.44 4.85 5.75
N LEU A 284 -10.36 4.58 4.45
CA LEU A 284 -11.01 5.39 3.41
C LEU A 284 -12.54 5.34 3.53
N PHE A 285 -13.14 4.16 3.67
CA PHE A 285 -14.59 4.02 3.83
C PHE A 285 -15.11 4.62 5.13
N TRP A 286 -14.36 4.48 6.23
CA TRP A 286 -14.73 5.06 7.52
C TRP A 286 -14.74 6.59 7.49
N ARG A 287 -13.71 7.20 6.88
CA ARG A 287 -13.51 8.65 6.95
C ARG A 287 -14.15 9.42 5.80
N MET A 288 -14.21 8.84 4.59
CA MET A 288 -14.67 9.54 3.38
C MET A 288 -16.12 9.20 3.06
N LYS A 289 -17.04 10.06 3.52
CA LYS A 289 -18.49 9.93 3.28
C LYS A 289 -18.84 9.77 1.79
N ASN A 290 -18.14 10.46 0.89
CA ASN A 290 -18.41 10.40 -0.55
C ASN A 290 -18.07 9.00 -1.13
N ILE A 291 -16.94 8.42 -0.73
CA ILE A 291 -16.54 7.07 -1.14
C ILE A 291 -17.53 6.05 -0.55
N ARG A 292 -17.89 6.19 0.72
CA ARG A 292 -18.86 5.31 1.37
C ARG A 292 -20.24 5.34 0.70
N LYS A 293 -20.73 6.52 0.30
CA LYS A 293 -21.98 6.66 -0.46
C LYS A 293 -21.88 5.99 -1.84
N ALA A 294 -20.77 6.18 -2.54
CA ALA A 294 -20.53 5.53 -3.83
C ALA A 294 -20.42 3.99 -3.70
N CYS A 295 -19.85 3.49 -2.61
CA CYS A 295 -19.81 2.07 -2.28
C CYS A 295 -21.21 1.50 -2.05
N TRP A 296 -22.01 2.17 -1.22
CA TRP A 296 -23.42 1.82 -1.02
C TRP A 296 -24.19 1.78 -2.35
N ALA A 297 -24.06 2.80 -3.19
CA ALA A 297 -24.67 2.79 -4.51
C ALA A 297 -24.15 1.63 -5.39
N SER A 298 -22.86 1.28 -5.27
CA SER A 298 -22.28 0.19 -6.05
C SER A 298 -22.79 -1.20 -5.63
N CYS A 299 -23.02 -1.40 -4.33
CA CYS A 299 -23.58 -2.65 -3.79
C CYS A 299 -25.09 -2.77 -4.01
N PHE A 300 -25.84 -1.67 -3.85
CA PHE A 300 -27.31 -1.71 -3.77
C PHE A 300 -28.06 -1.11 -4.97
N ASN A 301 -27.43 -0.32 -5.85
CA ASN A 301 -28.07 0.12 -7.10
C ASN A 301 -27.72 -0.77 -8.29
N GLY A 302 -26.73 -1.66 -8.16
CA GLY A 302 -26.48 -2.73 -9.14
C GLY A 302 -27.65 -3.72 -9.24
N THR A 303 -28.39 -3.91 -8.15
CA THR A 303 -29.61 -4.73 -8.10
C THR A 303 -30.84 -4.02 -8.66
N ARG A 304 -30.94 -2.69 -8.53
CA ARG A 304 -32.10 -1.92 -9.03
C ARG A 304 -32.18 -1.88 -10.56
N LYS A 305 -31.02 -1.75 -11.25
CA LYS A 305 -30.98 -1.81 -12.72
C LYS A 305 -31.35 -3.19 -13.31
N ASN A 306 -31.12 -4.28 -12.56
CA ASN A 306 -31.49 -5.62 -13.00
C ASN A 306 -32.98 -5.93 -12.75
N TYR A 307 -33.63 -5.22 -11.82
CA TYR A 307 -35.08 -5.33 -11.60
C TYR A 307 -35.87 -4.53 -12.63
N GLU A 308 -35.40 -3.34 -13.01
CA GLU A 308 -36.05 -2.49 -14.03
C GLU A 308 -35.85 -3.02 -15.47
N ALA A 309 -34.83 -3.85 -15.71
CA ALA A 309 -34.60 -4.49 -17.01
C ALA A 309 -35.39 -5.78 -17.26
N ASN A 310 -36.04 -6.34 -16.23
CA ASN A 310 -36.74 -7.63 -16.29
C ASN A 310 -38.27 -7.49 -16.06
N GLN A 311 -38.84 -6.29 -16.14
CA GLN A 311 -40.29 -6.14 -16.22
C GLN A 311 -40.74 -6.36 -17.67
N PRO A 312 -41.57 -7.38 -17.96
CA PRO A 312 -42.19 -7.50 -19.27
C PRO A 312 -43.11 -6.29 -19.49
N CYS A 313 -42.98 -5.67 -20.66
CA CYS A 313 -43.87 -4.60 -21.13
C CYS A 313 -45.34 -5.04 -21.13
#